data_AF-A0A3N1D827-F1
#
_entry.id   AF-A0A3N1D827-F1
#
_cell.length_a   1.000
_cell.length_b   1.000
_cell.length_c   1.000
_cell.angle_alpha   90.00
_cell.angle_beta   90.00
_cell.angle_gamma   90.00
#
_symmetry.space_group_name_H-M   'P 1'
#
loop_
_entity.id
_entity.type
_entity.pdbx_description
1 polymer ?
#
loop_
_entity_poly.entity_id
_entity_poly.type
_entity_poly.pdbx_seq_one_letter_code
_entity_poly.pdbx_strand_id
1 'polypeptide(L)'
;MTDTSPLGLRHGTVKVVPSDPSWSQAYALLAADLAAALGGLASDLEHVGSTSVPGLPAKPIIDIAALLVPGVDPAEVAQAVAPLGYGYRGDTGDQGGLLYVLEPADAPGHAVAHLHGIAPGDVQWERYLELRDLLRKDETARDEYARLKHGLAARHGDDRTAYTSAKSTFIDGLLGGSVAAARARRASDGPGPRPLEEPGLAKASADRVGSAAEPQGEVEIDPV
;
A
#
# COMPACT_ATOMS: atom_id res chain seq x y z
N MET A 1 -13.54 8.53 32.16
CA MET A 1 -12.23 8.84 31.54
C MET A 1 -11.77 7.59 30.80
N THR A 2 -12.24 7.41 29.57
CA THR A 2 -11.84 6.29 28.71
C THR A 2 -10.69 6.78 27.84
N ASP A 3 -9.55 6.12 28.01
CA ASP A 3 -8.27 6.39 27.36
C ASP A 3 -8.44 6.56 25.85
N THR A 4 -8.15 7.76 25.38
CA THR A 4 -8.15 8.23 24.00
C THR A 4 -7.15 7.40 23.18
N SER A 5 -7.59 6.82 22.07
CA SER A 5 -6.91 5.88 21.17
C SER A 5 -5.38 5.72 21.34
N PRO A 6 -4.85 4.49 21.50
CA PRO A 6 -3.42 4.21 21.72
C PRO A 6 -2.53 4.41 20.46
N LEU A 7 -2.99 5.22 19.51
CA LEU A 7 -2.32 5.46 18.23
C LEU A 7 -1.22 6.52 18.38
N GLY A 8 -0.12 6.25 17.70
CA GLY A 8 1.04 7.07 17.55
C GLY A 8 2.09 6.91 18.64
N LEU A 9 3.26 7.48 18.38
CA LEU A 9 4.41 7.47 19.27
C LEU A 9 5.12 8.83 19.25
N ARG A 10 5.63 9.23 20.42
CA ARG A 10 6.55 10.37 20.49
C ARG A 10 7.83 10.06 19.72
N HIS A 11 8.40 11.06 19.07
CA HIS A 11 9.70 10.94 18.42
C HIS A 11 10.78 10.41 19.37
N GLY A 12 11.66 9.57 18.85
CA GLY A 12 12.71 8.91 19.63
C GLY A 12 12.21 7.76 20.51
N THR A 13 10.92 7.44 20.51
CA THR A 13 10.39 6.29 21.27
C THR A 13 10.17 5.06 20.39
N VAL A 14 10.41 3.89 20.96
CA VAL A 14 10.14 2.59 20.35
C VAL A 14 9.26 1.81 21.30
N LYS A 15 7.96 1.72 20.98
CA LYS A 15 7.00 0.90 21.73
C LYS A 15 6.25 0.01 20.76
N VAL A 16 6.36 -1.30 20.96
CA VAL A 16 5.58 -2.31 20.25
C VAL A 16 4.42 -2.72 21.14
N VAL A 17 3.22 -2.78 20.58
CA VAL A 17 1.99 -3.20 21.27
C VAL A 17 1.39 -4.42 20.58
N PRO A 18 0.54 -5.20 21.27
CA PRO A 18 -0.27 -6.23 20.62
C PRO A 18 -1.06 -5.66 19.44
N SER A 19 -1.41 -6.52 18.48
CA SER A 19 -2.27 -6.13 17.36
C SER A 19 -3.60 -5.58 17.87
N ASP A 20 -3.99 -4.41 17.36
CA ASP A 20 -5.23 -3.74 17.75
C ASP A 20 -6.19 -3.72 16.54
N PRO A 21 -7.42 -4.27 16.66
CA PRO A 21 -8.38 -4.30 15.56
C PRO A 21 -8.85 -2.90 15.13
N SER A 22 -8.67 -1.86 15.95
CA SER A 22 -9.03 -0.48 15.61
C SER A 22 -8.12 0.14 14.52
N TRP A 23 -6.95 -0.46 14.23
CA TRP A 23 -6.02 0.05 13.22
C TRP A 23 -6.61 0.09 11.81
N SER A 24 -7.47 -0.87 11.45
CA SER A 24 -8.13 -0.88 10.15
C SER A 24 -9.13 0.27 10.01
N GLN A 25 -9.84 0.60 11.08
CA GLN A 25 -10.75 1.75 11.13
C GLN A 25 -9.99 3.07 11.13
N ALA A 26 -8.87 3.16 11.85
CA ALA A 26 -7.99 4.33 11.82
C ALA A 26 -7.45 4.58 10.41
N TYR A 27 -6.98 3.52 9.72
CA TYR A 27 -6.59 3.62 8.31
C TYR A 27 -7.73 4.11 7.43
N ALA A 28 -8.94 3.54 7.55
CA ALA A 28 -10.06 3.92 6.68
C ALA A 28 -10.41 5.41 6.79
N LEU A 29 -10.33 5.99 7.99
CA LEU A 29 -10.54 7.43 8.21
C LEU A 29 -9.42 8.26 7.56
N LEU A 30 -8.15 7.91 7.83
CA LEU A 30 -7.00 8.59 7.25
C LEU A 30 -6.97 8.51 5.72
N ALA A 31 -7.31 7.35 5.15
CA ALA A 31 -7.36 7.14 3.71
C ALA A 31 -8.46 7.97 3.05
N ALA A 32 -9.60 8.18 3.71
CA ALA A 32 -10.67 9.04 3.19
C ALA A 32 -10.22 10.51 3.12
N ASP A 33 -9.57 11.01 4.18
CA ASP A 33 -9.03 12.38 4.20
C ASP A 33 -7.94 12.56 3.15
N LEU A 34 -7.04 11.58 3.03
CA LEU A 34 -5.97 11.57 2.02
C LEU A 34 -6.52 11.50 0.59
N ALA A 35 -7.52 10.68 0.32
CA ALA A 35 -8.14 10.58 -0.99
C ALA A 35 -8.74 11.93 -1.42
N ALA A 36 -9.41 12.62 -0.49
CA ALA A 36 -9.97 13.94 -0.75
C ALA A 36 -8.87 15.00 -0.99
N ALA A 37 -7.78 14.97 -0.22
CA ALA A 37 -6.70 15.94 -0.34
C ALA A 37 -5.81 15.71 -1.57
N LEU A 38 -5.45 14.46 -1.85
CA LEU A 38 -4.58 14.10 -2.98
C LEU A 38 -5.32 14.20 -4.32
N GLY A 39 -6.64 13.96 -4.35
CA GLY A 39 -7.42 14.04 -5.57
C GLY A 39 -6.79 13.26 -6.72
N GLY A 40 -6.45 13.96 -7.82
CA GLY A 40 -5.83 13.37 -9.00
C GLY A 40 -4.32 13.07 -8.87
N LEU A 41 -3.68 13.39 -7.75
CA LEU A 41 -2.24 13.16 -7.54
C LEU A 41 -1.90 11.69 -7.25
N ALA A 42 -2.87 10.92 -6.75
CA ALA A 42 -2.71 9.49 -6.45
C ALA A 42 -3.84 8.67 -7.06
N SER A 43 -3.49 7.55 -7.69
CA SER A 43 -4.46 6.62 -8.27
C SER A 43 -4.94 5.56 -7.28
N ASP A 44 -4.19 5.31 -6.20
CA ASP A 44 -4.51 4.29 -5.20
C ASP A 44 -3.93 4.61 -3.81
N LEU A 45 -4.57 4.09 -2.77
CA LEU A 45 -4.18 4.22 -1.36
C LEU A 45 -4.33 2.88 -0.66
N GLU A 46 -3.23 2.37 -0.09
CA GLU A 46 -3.19 1.03 0.50
C GLU A 46 -2.70 1.06 1.95
N HIS A 47 -3.37 0.31 2.84
CA HIS A 47 -2.88 0.08 4.21
C HIS A 47 -1.73 -0.90 4.13
N VAL A 48 -0.53 -0.43 4.52
CA VAL A 48 0.70 -1.21 4.46
C VAL A 48 1.36 -1.29 5.84
N GLY A 49 2.54 -1.90 5.92
CA GLY A 49 3.27 -2.04 7.18
C GLY A 49 2.63 -3.02 8.16
N SER A 50 3.17 -3.10 9.38
CA SER A 50 2.74 -4.14 10.34
C SER A 50 1.33 -3.91 10.89
N THR A 51 0.86 -2.67 10.96
CA THR A 51 -0.50 -2.36 11.45
C THR A 51 -1.60 -2.78 10.48
N SER A 52 -1.25 -3.09 9.23
CA SER A 52 -2.17 -3.68 8.25
C SER A 52 -2.39 -5.19 8.42
N VAL A 53 -1.64 -5.88 9.30
CA VAL A 53 -1.68 -7.34 9.46
C VAL A 53 -2.34 -7.71 10.79
N PRO A 54 -3.55 -8.30 10.79
CA PRO A 54 -4.19 -8.77 12.01
C PRO A 54 -3.33 -9.83 12.75
N GLY A 55 -3.23 -9.67 14.06
CA GLY A 55 -2.46 -10.55 14.94
C GLY A 55 -0.95 -10.26 14.99
N LEU A 56 -0.44 -9.31 14.20
CA LEU A 56 0.98 -8.94 14.21
C LEU A 56 1.25 -7.77 15.18
N PRO A 57 2.10 -7.95 16.22
CA PRO A 57 2.52 -6.84 17.07
C PRO A 57 3.30 -5.78 16.28
N ALA A 58 3.00 -4.51 16.57
CA ALA A 58 3.54 -3.38 15.82
C ALA A 58 3.73 -2.14 16.69
N LYS A 59 4.49 -1.18 16.17
CA LYS A 59 4.37 0.20 16.63
C LYS A 59 2.97 0.70 16.22
N PRO A 60 2.24 1.40 17.08
CA PRO A 60 0.87 1.83 16.77
C PRO A 60 0.89 3.05 15.82
N ILE A 61 1.53 2.94 14.66
CA ILE A 61 1.60 3.98 13.63
C ILE A 61 1.00 3.38 12.36
N ILE A 62 0.08 4.10 11.71
CA ILE A 62 -0.52 3.64 10.45
C ILE A 62 0.42 3.96 9.30
N ASP A 63 0.84 2.97 8.52
CA ASP A 63 1.60 3.19 7.29
C ASP A 63 0.65 3.10 6.09
N ILE A 64 0.66 4.13 5.24
CA ILE A 64 -0.21 4.26 4.07
C ILE A 64 0.68 4.43 2.85
N ALA A 65 0.51 3.60 1.82
CA ALA A 65 1.17 3.79 0.53
C ALA A 65 0.20 4.48 -0.43
N ALA A 66 0.65 5.55 -1.10
CA ALA A 66 -0.06 6.20 -2.17
C ALA A 66 0.66 5.95 -3.50
N LEU A 67 -0.02 5.32 -4.45
CA LEU A 67 0.49 5.20 -5.81
C LEU A 67 0.25 6.52 -6.53
N LEU A 68 1.32 7.29 -6.74
CA LEU A 68 1.24 8.60 -7.40
C LEU A 68 1.00 8.43 -8.89
N VAL A 69 0.36 9.42 -9.53
CA VAL A 69 0.27 9.45 -11.00
C VAL A 69 1.61 9.88 -11.62
N PRO A 70 1.87 9.57 -12.91
CA PRO A 70 3.14 9.91 -13.55
C PRO A 70 3.41 11.43 -13.54
N GLY A 71 4.64 11.80 -13.17
CA GLY A 71 5.11 13.19 -13.26
C GLY A 71 4.71 14.11 -12.10
N VAL A 72 4.12 13.57 -11.03
CA VAL A 72 3.79 14.35 -9.82
C VAL A 72 5.05 14.88 -9.14
N ASP A 73 5.09 16.17 -8.87
CA ASP A 73 6.14 16.79 -8.05
C ASP A 73 5.90 16.47 -6.56
N PRO A 74 6.91 15.98 -5.82
CA PRO A 74 6.84 15.84 -4.36
C PRO A 74 6.31 17.06 -3.60
N ALA A 75 6.54 18.26 -4.12
CA ALA A 75 6.05 19.52 -3.56
C ALA A 75 4.53 19.68 -3.70
N GLU A 76 3.92 19.17 -4.77
CA GLU A 76 2.46 19.19 -4.96
C GLU A 76 1.79 18.28 -3.93
N VAL A 77 2.34 17.07 -3.73
CA VAL A 77 1.87 16.15 -2.68
C VAL A 77 2.01 16.80 -1.31
N ALA A 78 3.17 17.41 -1.02
CA ALA A 78 3.42 18.10 0.25
C ALA A 78 2.38 19.20 0.52
N GLN A 79 2.07 20.02 -0.49
CA GLN A 79 1.08 21.09 -0.39
C GLN A 79 -0.33 20.54 -0.16
N ALA A 80 -0.69 19.46 -0.84
CA ALA A 80 -1.99 18.81 -0.71
C ALA A 80 -2.24 18.25 0.70
N VAL A 81 -1.23 17.61 1.31
CA VAL A 81 -1.40 16.91 2.60
C VAL A 81 -1.04 17.77 3.82
N ALA A 82 -0.35 18.90 3.64
CA ALA A 82 0.00 19.79 4.74
C ALA A 82 -1.20 20.29 5.58
N PRO A 83 -2.36 20.66 5.00
CA PRO A 83 -3.54 21.04 5.78
C PRO A 83 -4.08 19.93 6.70
N LEU A 84 -3.80 18.66 6.38
CA LEU A 84 -4.16 17.51 7.20
C LEU A 84 -3.16 17.28 8.36
N GLY A 85 -2.05 18.02 8.40
CA GLY A 85 -0.99 17.87 9.42
C GLY A 85 0.17 16.97 9.00
N TYR A 86 0.24 16.57 7.73
CA TYR A 86 1.36 15.78 7.21
C TYR A 86 2.55 16.69 6.87
N GLY A 87 3.69 16.45 7.50
CA GLY A 87 4.96 17.11 7.19
C GLY A 87 5.86 16.24 6.31
N TYR A 88 6.44 16.82 5.25
CA TYR A 88 7.42 16.14 4.40
C TYR A 88 8.73 15.87 5.15
N ARG A 89 9.24 14.63 5.06
CA ARG A 89 10.45 14.15 5.74
C ARG A 89 11.57 13.74 4.78
N GLY A 90 11.36 13.86 3.47
CA GLY A 90 12.35 13.54 2.45
C GLY A 90 12.01 12.31 1.63
N ASP A 91 12.83 12.08 0.62
CA ASP A 91 12.78 10.89 -0.22
C ASP A 91 13.64 9.78 0.41
N THR A 92 13.01 8.65 0.69
CA THR A 92 13.66 7.44 1.23
C THR A 92 14.06 6.45 0.15
N GLY A 93 13.90 6.82 -1.13
CA GLY A 93 14.27 6.02 -2.29
C GLY A 93 13.56 4.68 -2.30
N ASP A 94 14.33 3.62 -2.52
CA ASP A 94 13.85 2.24 -2.58
C ASP A 94 13.31 1.68 -1.24
N GLN A 95 13.32 2.47 -0.16
CA GLN A 95 12.85 2.07 1.17
C GLN A 95 11.45 2.60 1.52
N GLY A 96 10.79 3.30 0.61
CA GLY A 96 9.44 3.84 0.83
C GLY A 96 9.09 5.12 0.07
N GLY A 97 9.90 5.53 -0.91
CA GLY A 97 9.67 6.74 -1.69
C GLY A 97 9.58 7.98 -0.82
N LEU A 98 8.69 8.89 -1.18
CA LEU A 98 8.47 10.16 -0.49
C LEU A 98 7.79 9.93 0.87
N LEU A 99 8.41 10.34 1.96
CA LEU A 99 7.86 10.16 3.30
C LEU A 99 7.19 11.45 3.81
N TYR A 100 5.94 11.34 4.21
CA TYR A 100 5.20 12.36 4.93
C TYR A 100 4.68 11.80 6.26
N VAL A 101 4.80 12.57 7.34
CA VAL A 101 4.44 12.11 8.69
C VAL A 101 3.33 12.98 9.25
N LEU A 102 2.24 12.35 9.66
CA LEU A 102 1.13 13.00 10.35
C LEU A 102 1.45 13.17 11.83
N GLU A 103 1.47 14.41 12.27
CA GLU A 103 1.57 14.82 13.67
C GLU A 103 0.34 15.67 14.02
N PRO A 104 -0.53 15.22 14.95
CA PRO A 104 -1.67 16.02 15.37
C PRO A 104 -1.24 17.38 15.93
N ALA A 105 -1.99 18.44 15.59
CA ALA A 105 -1.64 19.80 15.99
C ALA A 105 -1.61 19.99 17.52
N ASP A 106 -2.41 19.22 18.26
CA ASP A 106 -2.48 19.22 19.72
C ASP A 106 -1.43 18.30 20.38
N ALA A 107 -0.68 17.52 19.59
CA ALA A 107 0.40 16.66 20.06
C ALA A 107 1.66 16.74 19.15
N PRO A 108 2.35 17.90 19.07
CA PRO A 108 3.56 18.03 18.26
C PRO A 108 4.64 17.01 18.64
N GLY A 109 5.32 16.43 17.64
CA GLY A 109 6.31 15.38 17.84
C GLY A 109 5.73 14.00 18.18
N HIS A 110 4.42 13.81 18.02
CA HIS A 110 3.74 12.52 18.16
C HIS A 110 3.25 12.05 16.80
N ALA A 111 3.99 11.13 16.18
CA ALA A 111 3.68 10.60 14.86
C ALA A 111 2.57 9.54 14.96
N VAL A 112 1.46 9.73 14.25
CA VAL A 112 0.32 8.79 14.25
C VAL A 112 0.20 8.01 12.94
N ALA A 113 0.64 8.58 11.82
CA ALA A 113 0.63 7.92 10.53
C ALA A 113 1.80 8.36 9.65
N HIS A 114 2.19 7.47 8.74
CA HIS A 114 3.10 7.74 7.65
C HIS A 114 2.36 7.59 6.33
N LEU A 115 2.59 8.54 5.44
CA LEU A 115 2.23 8.45 4.03
C LEU A 115 3.50 8.27 3.22
N HIS A 116 3.53 7.22 2.42
CA HIS A 116 4.61 6.85 1.51
C HIS A 116 4.12 7.13 0.08
N GLY A 117 4.64 8.17 -0.56
CA GLY A 117 4.34 8.50 -1.96
C GLY A 117 5.24 7.68 -2.89
N ILE A 118 4.64 6.79 -3.67
CA ILE A 118 5.33 5.81 -4.51
C ILE A 118 5.11 6.15 -5.98
N ALA A 119 6.20 6.25 -6.76
CA ALA A 119 6.12 6.54 -8.18
C ALA A 119 5.56 5.34 -8.98
N PRO A 120 4.90 5.58 -10.13
CA PRO A 120 4.50 4.52 -11.04
C PRO A 120 5.68 3.62 -11.45
N GLY A 121 5.50 2.31 -11.36
CA GLY A 121 6.51 1.31 -11.73
C GLY A 121 7.62 1.12 -10.70
N ASP A 122 7.57 1.79 -9.54
CA ASP A 122 8.45 1.50 -8.43
C ASP A 122 8.06 0.16 -7.78
N VAL A 123 9.03 -0.75 -7.70
CA VAL A 123 8.88 -2.10 -7.12
C VAL A 123 8.45 -2.06 -5.65
N GLN A 124 8.69 -0.96 -4.95
CA GLN A 124 8.32 -0.82 -3.55
C GLN A 124 6.80 -0.89 -3.33
N TRP A 125 6.00 -0.47 -4.33
CA TRP A 125 4.54 -0.64 -4.30
C TRP A 125 4.17 -2.12 -4.15
N GLU A 126 4.66 -2.95 -5.08
CA GLU A 126 4.41 -4.40 -5.07
C GLU A 126 4.96 -5.06 -3.81
N ARG A 127 6.17 -4.70 -3.37
CA ARG A 127 6.78 -5.25 -2.15
C ARG A 127 5.94 -5.00 -0.90
N TYR A 128 5.31 -3.81 -0.78
CA TYR A 128 4.43 -3.54 0.35
C TYR A 128 3.20 -4.44 0.35
N LEU A 129 2.54 -4.59 -0.80
CA LEU A 129 1.32 -5.38 -0.94
C LEU A 129 1.61 -6.87 -0.77
N GLU A 130 2.65 -7.39 -1.43
CA GLU A 130 3.04 -8.79 -1.35
C GLU A 130 3.39 -9.19 0.09
N LEU A 131 4.17 -8.37 0.80
CA LEU A 131 4.52 -8.65 2.19
C LEU A 131 3.27 -8.64 3.08
N ARG A 132 2.42 -7.62 2.96
CA ARG A 132 1.17 -7.54 3.71
C ARG A 132 0.31 -8.78 3.48
N ASP A 133 0.06 -9.12 2.23
CA ASP A 133 -0.87 -10.18 1.86
C ASP A 133 -0.32 -11.56 2.23
N LEU A 134 1.01 -11.75 2.14
CA LEU A 134 1.67 -12.94 2.67
C LEU A 134 1.47 -13.08 4.18
N LEU A 135 1.76 -12.03 4.95
CA LEU A 135 1.66 -12.07 6.40
C LEU A 135 0.20 -12.18 6.90
N ARG A 136 -0.77 -11.71 6.12
CA ARG A 136 -2.20 -11.91 6.40
C ARG A 136 -2.64 -13.36 6.16
N LYS A 137 -2.05 -14.03 5.17
CA LYS A 137 -2.44 -15.38 4.73
C LYS A 137 -1.70 -16.50 5.46
N ASP A 138 -0.45 -16.27 5.87
CA ASP A 138 0.43 -17.29 6.43
C ASP A 138 0.86 -16.93 7.86
N GLU A 139 0.28 -17.65 8.83
CA GLU A 139 0.59 -17.44 10.25
C GLU A 139 2.04 -17.78 10.60
N THR A 140 2.66 -18.74 9.90
CA THR A 140 4.06 -19.10 10.13
C THR A 140 4.97 -17.95 9.68
N ALA A 141 4.71 -17.41 8.49
CA ALA A 141 5.42 -16.23 7.99
C ALA A 141 5.24 -15.02 8.92
N ARG A 142 4.02 -14.79 9.44
CA ARG A 142 3.72 -13.75 10.43
C ARG A 142 4.55 -13.90 11.69
N ASP A 143 4.62 -15.11 12.24
CA ASP A 143 5.37 -15.40 13.46
C ASP A 143 6.88 -15.27 13.27
N GLU A 144 7.40 -15.73 12.12
CA GLU A 144 8.81 -15.55 11.76
C GLU A 144 9.17 -14.07 11.61
N TYR A 145 8.32 -13.29 10.94
CA TYR A 145 8.50 -11.86 10.80
C TYR A 145 8.45 -11.13 12.14
N ALA A 146 7.55 -11.54 13.06
CA ALA A 146 7.49 -11.01 14.41
C ALA A 146 8.79 -11.30 15.18
N ARG A 147 9.27 -12.55 15.14
CA ARG A 147 10.54 -12.98 15.77
C ARG A 147 11.73 -12.19 15.22
N LEU A 148 11.80 -11.99 13.90
CA LEU A 148 12.84 -11.18 13.29
C LEU A 148 12.84 -9.75 13.84
N LYS A 149 11.67 -9.07 13.84
CA LYS A 149 11.57 -7.69 14.33
C LYS A 149 12.06 -7.57 15.77
N HIS A 150 11.69 -8.51 16.63
CA HIS A 150 12.19 -8.55 18.00
C HIS A 150 13.71 -8.76 18.07
N GLY A 151 14.23 -9.71 17.28
CA GLY A 151 15.67 -9.98 17.23
C GLY A 151 16.50 -8.83 16.68
N LEU A 152 16.01 -8.11 15.66
CA LEU A 152 16.69 -6.95 15.08
C LEU A 152 16.67 -5.74 16.03
N ALA A 153 15.56 -5.50 16.73
CA ALA A 153 15.48 -4.46 17.75
C ALA A 153 16.47 -4.69 18.90
N ALA A 154 16.71 -5.95 19.27
CA ALA A 154 17.68 -6.31 20.30
C ALA A 154 19.15 -6.22 19.85
N ARG A 155 19.44 -6.43 18.56
CA ARG A 155 20.83 -6.51 18.03
C ARG A 155 21.35 -5.22 17.41
N HIS A 156 20.46 -4.36 16.91
CA HIS A 156 20.83 -3.18 16.12
C HIS A 156 20.16 -1.91 16.61
N GLY A 157 19.89 -1.79 17.92
CA GLY A 157 19.24 -0.62 18.51
C GLY A 157 19.89 0.71 18.13
N ASP A 158 21.21 0.69 17.90
CA ASP A 158 22.03 1.88 17.62
C ASP A 158 22.53 1.94 16.16
N ASP A 159 22.27 0.91 15.33
CA ASP A 159 22.72 0.83 13.92
C ASP A 159 21.54 0.65 12.97
N ARG A 160 21.03 1.79 12.49
CA ARG A 160 19.88 1.85 11.59
C ARG A 160 20.18 1.24 10.21
N THR A 161 21.41 1.29 9.73
CA THR A 161 21.78 0.75 8.41
C THR A 161 21.80 -0.77 8.44
N ALA A 162 22.42 -1.36 9.47
CA ALA A 162 22.43 -2.81 9.66
C ALA A 162 21.01 -3.35 9.91
N TYR A 163 20.19 -2.64 10.68
CA TYR A 163 18.78 -2.98 10.90
C TYR A 163 17.99 -3.05 9.58
N THR A 164 18.12 -2.04 8.72
CA THR A 164 17.40 -1.97 7.45
C THR A 164 17.85 -3.07 6.50
N SER A 165 19.16 -3.25 6.31
CA SER A 165 19.70 -4.26 5.39
C SER A 165 19.31 -5.69 5.80
N ALA A 166 19.41 -6.02 7.09
CA ALA A 166 19.01 -7.33 7.60
C ALA A 166 17.51 -7.58 7.45
N LYS A 167 16.68 -6.53 7.61
CA LYS A 167 15.23 -6.61 7.40
C LYS A 167 14.89 -6.84 5.92
N SER A 168 15.50 -6.10 5.01
CA SER A 168 15.26 -6.25 3.56
C SER A 168 15.67 -7.63 3.07
N THR A 169 16.84 -8.11 3.47
CA THR A 169 17.33 -9.47 3.13
C THR A 169 16.36 -10.56 3.59
N PHE A 170 15.81 -10.43 4.79
CA PHE A 170 14.83 -11.39 5.29
C PHE A 170 13.51 -11.31 4.53
N ILE A 171 13.01 -10.10 4.26
CA ILE A 171 11.78 -9.90 3.47
C ILE A 171 11.95 -10.53 2.10
N ASP A 172 13.10 -10.34 1.44
CA ASP A 172 13.38 -10.94 0.14
C ASP A 172 13.41 -12.47 0.21
N GLY A 173 13.99 -13.03 1.28
CA GLY A 173 13.94 -14.47 1.54
C GLY A 173 12.52 -14.99 1.77
N LEU A 174 11.68 -14.23 2.49
CA LEU A 174 10.30 -14.59 2.80
C LEU A 174 9.42 -14.54 1.54
N LEU A 175 9.57 -13.49 0.73
CA LEU A 175 8.87 -13.34 -0.55
C LEU A 175 9.33 -14.39 -1.57
N GLY A 176 10.65 -14.61 -1.70
CA GLY A 176 11.21 -15.66 -2.56
C GLY A 176 10.82 -17.08 -2.14
N GLY A 177 10.78 -17.37 -0.84
CA GLY A 177 10.33 -18.64 -0.27
C GLY A 177 8.83 -18.86 -0.43
N SER A 178 8.02 -17.80 -0.30
CA SER A 178 6.57 -17.84 -0.53
C SER A 178 6.23 -18.19 -1.98
N VAL A 179 6.92 -17.59 -2.96
CA VAL A 179 6.76 -17.93 -4.38
C VAL A 179 7.11 -19.39 -4.65
N ALA A 180 8.19 -19.91 -4.04
CA ALA A 180 8.58 -21.31 -4.17
C ALA A 180 7.54 -22.27 -3.54
N ALA A 181 7.03 -21.94 -2.35
CA ALA A 181 6.01 -22.74 -1.68
C ALA A 181 4.64 -22.68 -2.36
N ALA A 182 4.26 -21.53 -2.95
CA ALA A 182 3.06 -21.38 -3.76
C ALA A 182 3.15 -22.16 -5.08
N ARG A 183 4.32 -22.17 -5.74
CA ARG A 183 4.59 -23.01 -6.92
C ARG A 183 4.55 -24.50 -6.58
N ALA A 184 5.11 -24.91 -5.45
CA ALA A 184 5.05 -26.29 -4.97
C ALA A 184 3.59 -26.74 -4.71
N ARG A 185 2.76 -25.88 -4.11
CA ARG A 185 1.33 -26.13 -3.88
C ARG A 185 0.52 -26.20 -5.18
N ARG A 186 0.81 -25.35 -6.18
CA ARG A 186 0.23 -25.43 -7.53
C ARG A 186 0.71 -26.64 -8.33
N ALA A 187 1.86 -27.23 -8.00
CA ALA A 187 2.34 -28.46 -8.63
C ALA A 187 1.71 -29.71 -7.98
N SER A 188 1.29 -29.62 -6.71
CA SER A 188 0.54 -30.68 -6.02
C SER A 188 -0.96 -30.66 -6.31
N ASP A 189 -1.54 -29.49 -6.58
CA ASP A 189 -2.90 -29.34 -7.10
C ASP A 189 -2.85 -29.49 -8.64
N GLY A 190 -3.12 -30.70 -9.15
CA GLY A 190 -3.08 -31.02 -10.58
C GLY A 190 -3.86 -30.05 -11.48
N PRO A 191 -3.63 -30.05 -12.81
CA PRO A 191 -4.10 -28.99 -13.69
C PRO A 191 -5.62 -28.83 -13.64
N GLY A 192 -6.07 -27.65 -13.20
CA GLY A 192 -7.47 -27.24 -13.27
C GLY A 192 -8.02 -27.27 -14.70
N PRO A 193 -9.36 -27.28 -14.86
CA PRO A 193 -10.00 -27.60 -16.13
C PRO A 193 -9.59 -26.59 -17.21
N ARG A 194 -9.26 -27.12 -18.39
CA ARG A 194 -8.97 -26.33 -19.59
C ARG A 194 -10.17 -25.42 -19.93
N PRO A 195 -9.96 -24.14 -20.25
CA PRO A 195 -10.99 -23.31 -20.84
C PRO A 195 -11.46 -23.89 -22.18
N LEU A 196 -12.76 -23.82 -22.43
CA LEU A 196 -13.37 -24.16 -23.71
C LEU A 196 -12.85 -23.21 -24.79
N GLU A 197 -12.36 -23.76 -25.90
CA GLU A 197 -11.90 -22.98 -27.04
C GLU A 197 -13.07 -22.25 -27.73
N GLU A 198 -12.82 -21.00 -28.08
CA GLU A 198 -13.68 -20.12 -28.90
C GLU A 198 -13.82 -20.66 -30.33
N PRO A 199 -15.00 -20.58 -30.98
CA PRO A 199 -15.12 -20.90 -32.40
C PRO A 199 -14.57 -19.75 -33.27
N GLY A 200 -13.62 -20.11 -34.14
CA GLY A 200 -12.88 -19.20 -35.02
C GLY A 200 -13.66 -18.59 -36.19
N LEU A 201 -13.11 -17.49 -36.69
CA LEU A 201 -13.57 -16.67 -37.81
C LEU A 201 -12.94 -17.09 -39.15
N ALA A 202 -13.77 -17.36 -40.17
CA ALA A 202 -13.54 -17.15 -41.62
C ALA A 202 -14.80 -17.67 -42.38
N LYS A 203 -15.32 -17.13 -43.49
CA LYS A 203 -14.87 -16.18 -44.52
C LYS A 203 -16.12 -15.69 -45.32
N ALA A 204 -15.96 -14.60 -46.05
CA ALA A 204 -16.94 -13.81 -46.83
C ALA A 204 -17.83 -14.52 -47.86
N SER A 205 -19.02 -13.93 -48.15
CA SER A 205 -19.42 -13.38 -49.48
C SER A 205 -20.91 -12.95 -49.52
N ALA A 206 -21.18 -11.80 -50.18
CA ALA A 206 -22.39 -11.32 -50.90
C ALA A 206 -23.81 -11.55 -50.28
N ASP A 207 -24.78 -10.62 -50.28
CA ASP A 207 -25.22 -9.70 -51.32
C ASP A 207 -26.20 -8.65 -50.73
N ARG A 208 -26.23 -7.47 -51.36
CA ARG A 208 -27.26 -6.40 -51.46
C ARG A 208 -28.61 -6.48 -50.69
N VAL A 209 -29.07 -5.35 -50.11
CA VAL A 209 -30.12 -4.40 -50.60
C VAL A 209 -30.76 -3.61 -49.43
N GLY A 210 -30.74 -2.26 -49.54
CA GLY A 210 -31.77 -1.31 -49.05
C GLY A 210 -31.83 -1.05 -47.53
N SER A 211 -32.33 0.07 -47.02
CA SER A 211 -32.81 1.33 -47.58
C SER A 211 -33.10 2.25 -46.37
N ALA A 212 -32.80 3.54 -46.53
CA ALA A 212 -33.43 4.71 -45.90
C ALA A 212 -33.19 5.07 -44.41
N ALA A 213 -32.78 6.33 -44.26
CA ALA A 213 -33.28 7.36 -43.34
C ALA A 213 -32.41 7.77 -42.13
N GLU A 214 -31.53 8.75 -42.37
CA GLU A 214 -31.33 9.92 -41.50
C GLU A 214 -32.66 10.73 -41.35
N PRO A 215 -32.81 11.75 -40.45
CA PRO A 215 -31.73 12.53 -39.85
C PRO A 215 -31.95 13.08 -38.41
N GLN A 216 -30.92 13.82 -37.97
CA GLN A 216 -30.95 15.05 -37.14
C GLN A 216 -30.92 14.95 -35.60
N GLY A 217 -29.96 15.69 -35.04
CA GLY A 217 -29.93 16.10 -33.64
C GLY A 217 -28.56 16.56 -33.15
N GLU A 218 -28.08 17.70 -33.66
CA GLU A 218 -26.95 18.47 -33.10
C GLU A 218 -27.20 18.88 -31.63
N VAL A 219 -26.12 19.08 -30.87
CA VAL A 219 -25.67 20.39 -30.33
C VAL A 219 -24.83 20.21 -29.06
N GLU A 220 -23.56 20.58 -29.23
CA GLU A 220 -22.53 21.04 -28.30
C GLU A 220 -22.98 22.22 -27.43
N ILE A 221 -22.66 22.24 -26.12
CA ILE A 221 -22.21 23.43 -25.36
C ILE A 221 -21.91 23.12 -23.88
N ASP A 222 -20.63 23.19 -23.51
CA ASP A 222 -20.13 23.78 -22.25
C ASP A 222 -20.05 25.32 -22.42
N PRO A 223 -19.73 26.18 -21.42
CA PRO A 223 -19.52 26.01 -19.96
C PRO A 223 -20.23 27.11 -19.11
N VAL A 224 -20.03 27.08 -17.78
CA VAL A 224 -19.84 28.28 -16.93
C VAL A 224 -18.70 28.01 -15.95
#